data_AF-A0A9D5PBB4-F1
#
_entry.id   AF-A0A9D5PBB4-F1
#
_cell.length_a   1.000
_cell.length_b   1.000
_cell.length_c   1.000
_cell.angle_alpha   90.00
_cell.angle_beta   90.00
_cell.angle_gamma   90.00
#
_symmetry.space_group_name_H-M   'P 1'
#
loop_
_entity.id
_entity.type
_entity.pdbx_description
1 polymer ?
#
loop_
_entity_poly.entity_id
_entity_poly.type
_entity_poly.pdbx_seq_one_letter_code
_entity_poly.pdbx_strand_id
1 'polypeptide(L)' 'MWSTIIISAGIVLAAFALLSITILVKKNGHFPNTHVSQNKAMRDRGIHCVQTQDWQERTHKGLYDETHRTKHKK' A
#
# COMPACT_ATOMS: atom_id res chain seq x y z
N MET A 1 -29.60 -25.27 -19.96
CA MET A 1 -28.58 -25.74 -19.00
C MET A 1 -27.16 -25.43 -19.45
N TRP A 2 -26.77 -25.78 -20.68
CA TRP A 2 -25.42 -25.47 -21.17
C TRP A 2 -25.16 -23.98 -21.40
N SER A 3 -26.14 -23.24 -21.91
CA SER A 3 -26.02 -21.80 -22.15
C SER A 3 -25.69 -21.01 -20.89
N THR A 4 -26.30 -21.36 -19.76
CA THR A 4 -26.04 -20.69 -18.47
C THR A 4 -24.62 -20.97 -17.96
N ILE A 5 -24.12 -22.20 -18.14
CA ILE A 5 -22.75 -22.59 -17.74
C ILE A 5 -21.71 -21.83 -18.57
N ILE A 6 -21.92 -21.71 -19.88
CA ILE A 6 -20.98 -21.00 -20.77
C ILE A 6 -20.96 -19.51 -20.44
N ILE A 7 -22.14 -18.90 -20.23
CA ILE A 7 -22.24 -17.47 -19.88
C ILE A 7 -21.60 -17.21 -18.51
N SER A 8 -21.87 -18.04 -17.50
CA SER A 8 -21.27 -17.85 -16.18
C SER A 8 -19.75 -18.04 -16.19
N ALA A 9 -19.25 -19.04 -16.92
CA ALA A 9 -17.82 -19.27 -17.06
C ALA A 9 -17.12 -18.09 -17.78
N GLY A 10 -17.76 -17.54 -18.82
CA GLY A 10 -17.26 -16.35 -19.53
C GLY A 10 -17.14 -15.12 -18.63
N ILE A 11 -18.14 -14.87 -17.77
CA ILE A 11 -18.12 -13.74 -16.83
C ILE A 11 -16.98 -13.90 -15.81
N VAL A 12 -16.80 -15.09 -15.26
CA VAL A 12 -15.73 -15.37 -14.28
C VAL A 12 -14.36 -15.20 -14.91
N LEU A 13 -14.15 -15.73 -16.12
CA LEU A 13 -12.90 -15.54 -16.87
C LEU A 13 -12.61 -14.07 -17.15
N ALA A 14 -13.62 -13.30 -17.56
CA ALA A 14 -13.47 -11.86 -17.78
C ALA A 14 -13.09 -11.12 -16.49
N ALA A 15 -13.69 -11.46 -15.35
CA ALA A 15 -13.35 -10.85 -14.07
C ALA A 15 -11.88 -11.10 -13.68
N PHE A 16 -11.38 -12.33 -13.84
CA PHE A 16 -9.98 -12.65 -13.59
C PHE A 16 -9.03 -11.97 -14.57
N ALA A 17 -9.40 -11.88 -15.85
CA ALA A 17 -8.62 -11.18 -16.86
C ALA A 17 -8.49 -9.68 -16.54
N LEU A 18 -9.57 -9.03 -16.10
CA LEU A 18 -9.55 -7.62 -15.69
C LEU A 18 -8.73 -7.40 -14.41
N LEU A 19 -8.84 -8.28 -13.41
CA LEU A 19 -8.06 -8.18 -12.18
C LEU A 19 -6.55 -8.34 -12.41
N SER A 20 -6.17 -9.15 -13.41
CA SER A 20 -4.79 -9.44 -13.77
C SER A 20 -4.30 -8.67 -15.01
N ILE A 21 -5.00 -7.61 -15.43
CA ILE A 21 -4.70 -6.89 -16.67
C ILE A 21 -3.25 -6.37 -16.75
N THR A 22 -2.69 -5.93 -15.62
CA THR A 22 -1.30 -5.46 -15.53
C THR A 22 -0.27 -6.58 -15.67
N ILE A 23 -0.65 -7.82 -15.39
CA ILE A 23 0.17 -9.03 -15.60
C ILE A 23 0.12 -9.44 -17.08
N LEU A 24 -1.07 -9.40 -17.69
CA LEU A 24 -1.28 -9.80 -19.08
C LEU A 24 -0.74 -8.78 -20.09
N VAL A 25 -0.84 -7.48 -19.81
CA VAL A 25 -0.45 -6.41 -20.75
C VAL A 25 1.03 -6.04 -20.64
N LYS A 26 1.65 -6.16 -19.46
CA LYS A 26 3.03 -5.76 -19.25
C LYS A 26 3.96 -6.96 -19.48
N LYS A 27 4.95 -6.82 -20.37
CA LYS A 27 5.93 -7.88 -20.73
C LYS A 27 6.76 -8.44 -19.56
N ASN A 28 6.68 -7.83 -18.37
CA ASN A 28 7.21 -8.29 -17.07
C ASN A 28 6.24 -7.95 -15.94
N GLY A 29 4.95 -8.19 -16.14
CA GLY A 29 3.90 -7.84 -15.19
C GLY A 29 4.03 -8.65 -13.90
N HIS A 30 4.37 -7.97 -12.81
CA HIS A 30 4.36 -8.52 -11.47
C HIS A 30 3.14 -7.97 -10.74
N PHE A 31 2.58 -8.79 -9.84
CA PHE A 31 1.56 -8.29 -8.93
C PHE A 31 2.14 -7.10 -8.15
N PRO A 32 1.43 -5.95 -8.06
CA PRO A 32 1.95 -4.79 -7.36
C PRO A 32 2.30 -5.18 -5.93
N ASN A 33 3.49 -4.79 -5.48
CA ASN A 33 3.96 -5.07 -4.12
C ASN A 33 3.02 -4.41 -3.11
N THR A 34 2.08 -5.19 -2.57
CA THR A 34 1.06 -4.72 -1.60
C THR A 34 1.67 -4.55 -0.20
N HIS A 35 2.92 -5.01 -0.03
CA HIS A 35 3.66 -4.78 1.19
C HIS A 35 4.16 -3.33 1.27
N VAL A 36 3.54 -2.55 2.16
CA VAL A 36 3.80 -1.12 2.40
C VAL A 36 5.29 -0.81 2.51
N SER A 37 6.04 -1.64 3.24
CA SER A 37 7.46 -1.40 3.50
C SER A 37 8.38 -1.65 2.31
N GLN A 38 7.97 -2.47 1.34
CA GLN A 38 8.81 -2.85 0.20
C GLN A 38 8.46 -2.10 -1.09
N ASN A 39 7.39 -1.30 -1.08
CA ASN A 39 7.01 -0.53 -2.25
C ASN A 39 7.79 0.79 -2.33
N LYS A 40 8.71 0.90 -3.31
CA LYS A 40 9.50 2.12 -3.55
C LYS A 40 8.62 3.36 -3.75
N ALA A 41 7.50 3.20 -4.46
CA ALA A 41 6.57 4.29 -4.72
C ALA A 41 5.89 4.83 -3.44
N MET A 42 5.72 4.00 -2.40
CA MET A 42 5.16 4.44 -1.12
C MET A 42 6.21 5.14 -0.24
N ARG A 43 7.46 4.64 -0.29
CA ARG A 43 8.62 5.32 0.33
C ARG A 43 8.86 6.70 -0.26
N ASP A 44 8.76 6.85 -1.58
CA ASP A 44 8.93 8.15 -2.24
C ASP A 44 7.84 9.16 -1.83
N ARG A 45 6.68 8.69 -1.31
CA ARG A 45 5.61 9.50 -0.73
C ARG A 45 5.73 9.70 0.79
N GLY A 46 6.79 9.20 1.42
CA GLY A 46 7.00 9.27 2.87
C GLY A 46 6.13 8.31 3.70
N ILE A 47 5.43 7.36 3.05
CA ILE A 47 4.55 6.41 3.73
C ILE A 47 5.39 5.20 4.18
N HIS A 48 5.61 5.09 5.49
CA HIS A 48 6.34 3.99 6.11
C HIS A 48 5.40 2.94 6.71
N CYS A 49 5.93 1.81 7.20
CA CYS A 49 5.10 0.86 7.94
C CYS A 49 4.58 1.52 9.23
N VAL A 50 3.42 1.05 9.70
CA VAL A 50 2.74 1.61 10.88
C VAL A 50 3.65 1.63 12.11
N GLN A 51 4.49 0.61 12.30
CA GLN A 51 5.42 0.53 13.43
C GLN A 51 6.52 1.59 13.36
N THR A 52 7.08 1.83 12.18
CA THR A 52 8.08 2.89 11.99
C THR A 52 7.46 4.27 12.15
N GLN A 53 6.25 4.49 11.61
CA GLN A 53 5.54 5.76 11.78
C GLN A 53 5.23 6.04 13.27
N ASP A 54 4.72 5.03 14.00
CA ASP A 54 4.43 5.14 15.43
C ASP A 54 5.69 5.40 16.27
N TRP A 55 6.81 4.73 15.96
CA TRP A 55 8.10 5.01 16.60
C TRP A 55 8.61 6.44 16.30
N GLN A 56 8.52 6.89 15.05
CA GLN A 56 8.92 8.24 14.65
C GLN A 56 8.06 9.28 15.37
N GLU A 57 6.75 9.06 15.46
CA GLU A 57 5.83 9.97 16.14
C GLU A 57 6.12 10.03 17.64
N ARG A 58 6.34 8.89 18.30
CA ARG A 58 6.70 8.86 19.74
C ARG A 58 8.02 9.58 20.02
N THR A 59 9.01 9.40 19.14
CA THR A 59 10.33 10.03 19.29
C THR A 59 10.25 11.53 19.04
N HIS A 60 9.55 11.94 17.98
CA HIS A 60 9.27 13.34 17.69
C HIS A 60 8.45 13.98 18.82
N LYS A 61 7.53 13.22 19.43
CA LYS A 61 6.74 13.63 20.58
C LYS A 61 7.63 13.94 21.82
N GLY A 62 8.63 13.12 22.10
CA GLY A 62 9.57 13.42 23.20
C GLY A 62 10.40 14.69 22.94
N LEU A 63 10.86 14.90 21.70
CA LEU A 63 11.70 16.05 21.35
C LEU A 63 10.94 17.38 21.34
N TYR A 64 9.68 17.43 20.85
CA TYR A 64 8.89 18.67 20.94
C TYR A 64 8.58 19.01 22.39
N ASP A 65 8.30 18.02 23.24
CA ASP A 65 7.95 18.27 24.64
C ASP A 65 9.13 18.90 25.40
N GLU A 66 10.34 18.36 25.22
CA GLU A 66 11.58 18.90 25.80
C GLU A 66 11.87 20.34 25.32
N THR A 67 11.73 20.59 24.02
CA THR A 67 11.98 21.93 23.43
C THR A 67 10.91 22.95 23.83
N HIS A 68 9.66 22.53 23.97
CA HIS A 68 8.57 23.40 24.43
C HIS A 68 8.70 23.73 25.94
N ARG A 69 9.17 22.78 26.74
CA ARG A 69 9.45 22.99 28.18
C ARG A 69 10.61 23.96 28.42
N THR A 70 11.68 23.88 27.64
CA THR A 70 12.84 24.78 27.76
C THR A 70 12.53 26.21 27.30
N LYS A 71 11.68 26.39 26.28
CA LYS A 71 11.20 27.71 25.82
C LYS A 71 10.38 28.47 26.86
N HIS A 72 9.57 27.77 27.67
CA HIS A 72 8.75 28.39 28.71
C HIS A 72 9.52 28.76 29.99
N LYS A 73 10.76 28.30 30.14
CA LYS A 73 11.59 28.54 31.33
C LYS A 73 12.51 29.76 31.19
N LYS A 74 12.49 30.44 30.03
CA LYS A 74 13.24 31.67 29.75
C LYS A 74 12.28 32.85 29.69
#